data_AF-A0A6P1KC73-F1
#
_entry.id   AF-A0A6P1KC73-F1
#
_cell.length_a   1.000
_cell.length_b   1.000
_cell.length_c   1.000
_cell.angle_alpha   90.00
_cell.angle_beta   90.00
_cell.angle_gamma   90.00
#
_symmetry.space_group_name_H-M   'P 1'
#
loop_
_entity.id
_entity.type
_entity.pdbx_description
1 polymer ?
#
loop_
_entity_poly.entity_id
_entity_poly.type
_entity_poly.pdbx_seq_one_letter_code
_entity_poly.pdbx_strand_id
1 'polypeptide(L)'
;MKINPKNIIKAMLISLLMTYLTVFVEYKMPPIPPYTAEFMPDEVLVGGLPFYFIEDHQGISPVNSLQSNPIDLLLSQIDVFYWDKFLINWWFWLSLVLLVLFLKNMLKRSQLNH
;
A
#
# COMPACT_ATOMS: atom_id res chain seq x y z
N MET A 1 28.00 3.52 -12.56
CA MET A 1 26.69 3.91 -13.14
C MET A 1 26.26 5.19 -12.41
N LYS A 2 26.27 6.37 -13.06
CA LYS A 2 25.84 7.62 -12.40
C LYS A 2 24.32 7.57 -12.23
N ILE A 3 23.85 7.48 -11.00
CA ILE A 3 22.42 7.48 -10.70
C ILE A 3 21.93 8.93 -10.81
N ASN A 4 20.98 9.19 -11.70
CA ASN A 4 20.40 10.52 -11.84
C ASN A 4 19.38 10.74 -10.70
N PRO A 5 19.56 11.76 -9.83
CA PRO A 5 18.67 12.00 -8.70
C PRO A 5 17.20 12.20 -9.13
N LYS A 6 16.96 12.77 -10.32
CA LYS A 6 15.60 12.91 -10.86
C LYS A 6 14.92 11.57 -11.10
N ASN A 7 15.67 10.52 -11.46
CA ASN A 7 15.12 9.18 -11.68
C ASN A 7 14.79 8.49 -10.36
N ILE A 8 15.57 8.73 -9.30
CA ILE A 8 15.27 8.22 -7.95
C ILE A 8 13.97 8.86 -7.45
N ILE A 9 13.84 10.18 -7.52
CA ILE A 9 12.64 10.90 -7.07
C ILE A 9 11.40 10.39 -7.83
N LYS A 10 11.50 10.21 -9.15
CA LYS A 10 10.41 9.62 -9.94
C LYS A 10 10.06 8.21 -9.46
N ALA A 11 11.05 7.36 -9.17
CA ALA A 11 10.79 6.02 -8.67
C ALA A 11 10.08 6.05 -7.31
N MET A 12 10.47 6.94 -6.41
CA MET A 12 9.82 7.13 -5.10
C MET A 12 8.38 7.61 -5.22
N LEU A 13 8.09 8.54 -6.14
CA LEU A 13 6.74 9.03 -6.38
C LEU A 13 5.85 7.95 -7.02
N ILE A 14 6.39 7.19 -7.98
CA ILE A 14 5.68 6.07 -8.59
C ILE A 14 5.38 5.00 -7.53
N SER A 15 6.34 4.64 -6.68
CA SER A 15 6.11 3.64 -5.64
C SER A 15 5.09 4.09 -4.61
N LEU A 16 5.10 5.37 -4.24
CA LEU A 16 4.09 5.95 -3.35
C LEU A 16 2.70 5.90 -3.98
N LEU A 17 2.58 6.27 -5.26
CA LEU A 17 1.32 6.17 -6.01
C LEU A 17 0.81 4.72 -6.07
N MET A 18 1.69 3.76 -6.39
CA MET A 18 1.31 2.34 -6.43
C MET A 18 0.84 1.84 -5.07
N THR A 19 1.52 2.24 -3.99
CA THR A 19 1.12 1.91 -2.61
C THR A 19 -0.25 2.47 -2.31
N TYR A 20 -0.51 3.73 -2.66
CA TYR A 20 -1.82 4.37 -2.49
C TYR A 20 -2.91 3.66 -3.29
N LEU A 21 -2.65 3.25 -4.53
CA LEU A 21 -3.63 2.53 -5.35
C LEU A 21 -4.04 1.17 -4.74
N THR A 22 -3.19 0.57 -3.90
CA THR A 22 -3.59 -0.68 -3.21
C THR A 22 -4.68 -0.48 -2.16
N VAL A 23 -4.99 0.75 -1.77
CA VAL A 23 -6.12 1.09 -0.89
C VAL A 23 -7.47 0.73 -1.53
N PHE A 24 -7.55 0.57 -2.85
CA PHE A 24 -8.76 0.08 -3.51
C PHE A 24 -8.91 -1.45 -3.46
N VAL A 25 -7.95 -2.14 -2.86
CA VAL A 25 -8.01 -3.59 -2.64
C VAL A 25 -8.43 -3.82 -1.19
N GLU A 26 -9.66 -4.29 -1.02
CA GLU A 26 -10.28 -4.56 0.27
C GLU A 26 -10.40 -6.07 0.53
N TYR A 27 -10.15 -6.47 1.77
CA TYR A 27 -10.34 -7.83 2.26
C TYR A 27 -11.21 -7.80 3.49
N LYS A 28 -12.26 -8.63 3.52
CA LYS A 28 -13.08 -8.80 4.72
C LYS A 28 -12.54 -9.96 5.53
N MET A 29 -12.29 -9.75 6.82
CA MET A 29 -11.98 -10.82 7.74
C MET A 29 -13.15 -11.01 8.70
N PRO A 30 -13.57 -12.27 8.94
CA PRO A 30 -14.43 -12.53 10.07
C PRO A 30 -13.69 -12.07 11.33
N PRO A 31 -14.40 -11.60 12.36
CA PRO A 31 -13.76 -11.14 13.59
C PRO A 31 -12.92 -12.29 14.20
N ILE A 32 -12.08 -12.07 15.21
CA ILE A 32 -11.29 -13.16 15.84
C ILE A 32 -11.97 -13.65 17.15
N PRO A 33 -12.21 -14.96 17.37
CA PRO A 33 -12.86 -15.45 18.59
C PRO A 33 -11.97 -15.22 19.83
N PRO A 34 -12.54 -15.05 21.05
CA PRO A 34 -13.87 -15.50 21.43
C PRO A 34 -14.99 -14.43 21.34
N TYR A 35 -16.01 -14.78 20.56
CA TYR A 35 -17.37 -14.22 20.50
C TYR A 35 -18.10 -14.06 21.83
N THR A 36 -18.12 -12.88 22.46
CA THR A 36 -19.28 -12.55 23.33
C THR A 36 -20.50 -12.36 22.44
N ALA A 37 -21.69 -12.76 22.89
CA ALA A 37 -22.93 -12.88 22.08
C ALA A 37 -23.49 -11.57 21.44
N GLU A 38 -22.69 -10.50 21.40
CA GLU A 38 -22.99 -9.26 20.70
C GLU A 38 -22.45 -9.33 19.28
N PHE A 39 -23.29 -8.95 18.32
CA PHE A 39 -23.00 -8.98 16.89
C PHE A 39 -21.83 -8.03 16.59
N MET A 40 -20.60 -8.55 16.47
CA MET A 40 -19.45 -7.78 16.01
C MET A 40 -19.48 -7.67 14.47
N PRO A 41 -19.31 -6.46 13.90
CA PRO A 41 -19.20 -6.30 12.45
C PRO A 41 -17.93 -6.98 11.93
N ASP A 42 -17.94 -7.37 10.64
CA ASP A 42 -16.75 -7.89 9.96
C ASP A 42 -15.65 -6.82 9.93
N GLU A 43 -14.40 -7.21 10.14
CA GLU A 43 -13.25 -6.32 10.01
C GLU A 43 -12.91 -6.15 8.53
N VAL A 44 -12.66 -4.91 8.11
CA VAL A 44 -12.27 -4.59 6.73
C VAL A 44 -10.81 -4.19 6.71
N LEU A 45 -9.98 -5.03 6.07
CA LEU A 45 -8.58 -4.76 5.85
C LEU A 45 -8.37 -4.15 4.47
N VAL A 46 -7.60 -3.07 4.42
CA VAL A 46 -7.38 -2.27 3.22
C VAL A 46 -5.90 -1.99 2.99
N GLY A 47 -5.53 -1.84 1.72
CA GLY A 47 -4.15 -1.90 1.30
C GLY A 47 -3.78 -3.37 1.09
N GLY A 48 -2.92 -3.66 0.13
CA GLY A 48 -2.83 -5.07 -0.25
C GLY A 48 -1.97 -5.41 -1.43
N LEU A 49 -0.69 -5.06 -1.39
CA LEU A 49 0.34 -5.83 -2.10
C LEU A 49 1.74 -5.43 -1.64
N PRO A 50 2.41 -6.25 -0.79
CA PRO A 50 2.01 -7.57 -0.28
C PRO A 50 1.18 -7.58 1.01
N PHE A 51 1.05 -6.47 1.75
CA PHE A 51 0.38 -6.47 3.07
C PHE A 51 -0.75 -5.44 3.14
N TYR A 52 -1.74 -5.70 3.98
CA TYR A 52 -2.68 -4.67 4.41
C TYR A 52 -1.98 -3.67 5.32
N PHE A 53 -2.43 -2.42 5.32
CA PHE A 53 -1.89 -1.38 6.21
C PHE A 53 -2.97 -0.47 6.80
N ILE A 54 -4.24 -0.76 6.52
CA ILE A 54 -5.41 -0.14 7.12
C ILE A 54 -6.31 -1.29 7.61
N GLU A 55 -6.87 -1.13 8.80
CA GLU A 55 -7.84 -2.05 9.40
C GLU A 55 -8.98 -1.24 9.98
N ASP A 56 -10.20 -1.53 9.53
CA ASP A 56 -11.44 -0.92 10.03
C ASP A 56 -12.23 -1.95 10.84
N HIS A 57 -12.53 -1.58 12.08
CA HIS A 57 -13.26 -2.40 13.04
C HIS A 57 -14.77 -2.13 13.07
N GLN A 58 -15.28 -1.21 12.24
CA GLN A 58 -16.71 -0.88 12.16
C GLN A 58 -17.42 -1.56 10.97
N GLY A 59 -16.67 -2.24 10.09
CA GLY A 59 -17.22 -2.87 8.90
C GLY A 59 -17.69 -1.86 7.84
N ILE A 60 -17.29 -0.60 7.98
CA ILE A 60 -17.57 0.50 7.06
C ILE A 60 -16.28 0.74 6.27
N SER A 61 -16.23 0.21 5.04
CA SER A 61 -15.06 0.33 4.14
C SER A 61 -14.25 1.61 4.39
N PRO A 62 -12.95 1.51 4.77
CA PRO A 62 -12.07 2.66 4.97
C PRO A 62 -11.99 3.60 3.78
N VAL A 63 -12.34 3.13 2.59
CA VAL A 63 -12.41 3.95 1.37
C VAL A 63 -13.49 5.02 1.50
N ASN A 64 -14.59 4.74 2.21
CA ASN A 64 -15.63 5.72 2.49
C ASN A 64 -15.16 6.74 3.54
N SER A 65 -14.39 6.32 4.55
CA SER A 65 -13.74 7.23 5.52
C SER A 65 -12.70 8.13 4.85
N LEU A 66 -11.95 7.61 3.87
CA LEU A 66 -11.02 8.39 3.04
C LEU A 66 -11.73 9.43 2.17
N GLN A 67 -12.94 9.13 1.69
CA GLN A 67 -13.74 10.08 0.92
C GLN A 67 -14.30 11.21 1.77
N SER A 68 -14.65 10.94 3.03
CA SER A 68 -15.22 11.95 3.92
C SER A 68 -14.14 12.84 4.54
N ASN A 69 -13.06 12.27 5.08
CA ASN A 69 -11.95 13.02 5.66
C ASN A 69 -10.66 12.19 5.76
N PRO A 70 -9.63 12.46 4.93
CA PRO A 70 -8.40 11.68 4.93
C PRO A 70 -7.56 11.85 6.21
N ILE A 71 -7.82 12.88 7.02
CA ILE A 71 -7.15 13.08 8.30
C ILE A 71 -7.68 12.11 9.35
N ASP A 72 -8.95 11.71 9.25
CA ASP A 72 -9.55 10.77 10.21
C ASP A 72 -8.93 9.39 10.09
N LEU A 73 -8.42 9.00 8.92
CA LEU A 73 -7.64 7.78 8.77
C LEU A 73 -6.26 7.82 9.46
N LEU A 74 -5.72 9.02 9.71
CA LEU A 74 -4.42 9.22 10.35
C LEU A 74 -4.54 9.50 11.86
N LEU A 75 -5.68 10.03 12.31
CA LEU A 75 -5.86 10.55 13.67
C LEU A 75 -7.07 9.97 14.41
N SER A 76 -8.02 9.33 13.72
CA SER A 76 -9.15 8.69 14.41
C SER A 76 -8.73 7.35 15.01
N GLN A 77 -9.41 6.96 16.08
CA GLN A 77 -9.28 5.64 16.70
C GLN A 77 -10.22 4.60 16.04
N ILE A 78 -10.87 4.97 14.93
CA ILE A 78 -11.87 4.15 14.24
C ILE A 78 -11.19 3.19 13.27
N ASP A 79 -10.22 3.71 12.52
CA ASP A 79 -9.38 2.95 11.59
C ASP A 79 -7.95 2.86 12.14
N VAL A 80 -7.36 1.67 12.14
CA VAL A 80 -5.97 1.46 12.54
C VAL A 80 -5.06 1.52 11.33
N PHE A 81 -4.16 2.51 11.31
CA PHE A 81 -3.12 2.63 10.28
C PHE A 81 -1.80 1.99 10.73
N TYR A 82 -1.38 0.94 10.04
CA TYR A 82 -0.12 0.24 10.30
C TYR A 82 1.02 0.84 9.49
N TRP A 83 1.75 1.79 10.10
CA TRP A 83 2.88 2.48 9.47
C TRP A 83 3.99 1.55 9.00
N ASP A 84 4.29 0.52 9.79
CA ASP A 84 5.28 -0.51 9.45
C ASP A 84 4.88 -1.26 8.18
N LYS A 85 3.63 -1.72 8.08
CA LYS A 85 3.11 -2.42 6.90
C LYS A 85 3.02 -1.49 5.70
N PHE A 86 2.63 -0.23 5.89
CA PHE A 86 2.63 0.79 4.82
C PHE A 86 4.03 0.98 4.25
N LEU A 87 5.03 1.14 5.11
CA LEU A 87 6.42 1.28 4.69
C LEU A 87 6.89 0.04 3.93
N ILE A 88 6.59 -1.17 4.40
CA ILE A 88 6.97 -2.40 3.70
C ILE A 88 6.34 -2.45 2.30
N ASN A 89 5.06 -2.10 2.14
CA ASN A 89 4.42 -2.00 0.82
C ASN A 89 5.11 -0.97 -0.07
N TRP A 90 5.43 0.20 0.47
CA TRP A 90 6.13 1.24 -0.29
C TRP A 90 7.51 0.79 -0.75
N TRP A 91 8.28 0.14 0.12
CA TRP A 91 9.58 -0.44 -0.19
C TRP A 91 9.49 -1.56 -1.23
N PHE A 92 8.45 -2.39 -1.17
CA PHE A 92 8.17 -3.42 -2.16
C PHE A 92 7.96 -2.81 -3.55
N TRP A 93 7.07 -1.82 -3.68
CA TRP A 93 6.82 -1.14 -4.95
C TRP A 93 8.05 -0.38 -5.45
N LEU A 94 8.81 0.25 -4.55
CA LEU A 94 10.05 0.93 -4.91
C LEU A 94 11.07 -0.07 -5.49
N SER A 95 11.20 -1.23 -4.87
CA SER A 95 12.10 -2.29 -5.33
C SER A 95 11.71 -2.80 -6.72
N LEU A 96 10.40 -3.01 -6.97
CA LEU A 96 9.90 -3.39 -8.30
C LEU A 96 10.17 -2.32 -9.37
N VAL A 97 9.91 -1.05 -9.07
CA VAL A 97 10.17 0.06 -10.00
C VAL A 97 11.66 0.14 -10.34
N LEU A 98 12.53 0.03 -9.34
CA LEU A 98 13.98 0.02 -9.53
C LEU A 98 14.44 -1.19 -10.34
N LEU A 99 13.86 -2.37 -10.11
CA LEU A 99 14.13 -3.58 -10.88
C LEU A 99 13.76 -3.39 -12.36
N VAL A 100 12.59 -2.85 -12.66
CA VAL A 100 12.15 -2.56 -14.04
C VAL A 100 13.11 -1.58 -14.73
N LEU A 101 13.52 -0.52 -14.03
CA LEU A 101 14.50 0.44 -14.55
C LEU A 101 15.86 -0.21 -14.81
N PHE A 102 16.30 -1.10 -13.92
CA PHE A 102 17.54 -1.86 -14.08
C PHE A 102 17.48 -2.77 -15.31
N LEU A 103 16.42 -3.58 -15.46
CA LEU A 103 16.21 -4.47 -16.60
C LEU A 103 16.15 -3.70 -17.93
N LYS A 104 15.42 -2.58 -17.97
CA LYS A 104 15.34 -1.70 -19.14
C LYS A 104 16.72 -1.19 -19.57
N ASN A 105 17.57 -0.81 -18.61
CA ASN A 105 18.92 -0.34 -18.90
C ASN A 105 19.83 -1.48 -19.39
N MET A 106 19.68 -2.68 -18.84
CA MET A 106 20.42 -3.87 -19.29
C MET A 106 20.07 -4.22 -20.75
N LEU A 107 18.78 -4.25 -21.08
CA LEU A 107 18.30 -4.51 -22.44
C LEU A 107 18.83 -3.50 -23.46
N LYS A 108 18.80 -2.20 -23.12
CA LYS A 108 19.35 -1.14 -23.99
C LYS A 108 20.84 -1.34 -24.29
N ARG A 109 21.63 -1.77 -23.30
CA ARG A 109 23.06 -2.05 -23.50
C ARG A 109 23.27 -3.26 -24.40
N SER A 110 22.45 -4.29 -24.24
CA SER A 110 22.51 -5.48 -25.10
C SER A 110 22.25 -5.16 -26.57
N GLN A 111 21.34 -4.21 -26.86
CA GLN A 111 21.02 -3.81 -28.23
C GLN A 111 22.05 -2.86 -28.86
N LEU A 112 22.86 -2.15 -28.06
CA LEU A 112 23.93 -1.29 -28.56
C LEU A 112 25.23 -2.05 -28.89
N ASN A 113 25.34 -3.30 -28.42
CA ASN A 113 26.49 -4.17 -28.64
C ASN A 113 26.27 -5.15 -29.82
N HIS A 114 25.14 -5.05 -30.50
CA HIS A 114 24.80 -5.73 -31.76
C HIS A 114 24.72 -4.70 -32.88
#